data_AF-X0YEI1-F1
#
_entry.id   AF-X0YEI1-F1
#
_cell.length_a   1.000
_cell.length_b   1.000
_cell.length_c   1.000
_cell.angle_alpha   90.00
_cell.angle_beta   90.00
_cell.angle_gamma   90.00
#
_symmetry.space_group_name_H-M   'P 1'
#
loop_
_entity.id
_entity.type
_entity.pdbx_description
1 polymer ?
#
loop_
_entity_poly.entity_id
_entity_poly.type
_entity_poly.pdbx_seq_one_letter_code
_entity_poly.pdbx_strand_id
1 'polypeptide(L)'
;FPTVISAAGVTGMSALFLIAAQYTFKNTGSWYPIVIPLFLQTPLAFFGAVAIEYSKLFKQTLEKLRMEKDLSMARDVQTSMLPATCPEVEGYQIAASSTPAREVGGDFFDFIEIGEDRLGFVVGDVTGKSVSGALVMSASRSIFRVLSEEELSVGEIMVRANRRAKKDIKSGMFVALLYAVLNAEDRTLVLCNAGQTQPIHLAAGTGEAKFLETVGDKFPLGIIEDADYQETRLQ
;
A
#
# COMPACT_ATOMS: atom_id res chain seq x y z
N PHE A 1 -2.52 24.40 24.35
CA PHE A 1 -3.23 24.68 25.62
C PHE A 1 -2.35 24.59 26.87
N PRO A 2 -1.54 23.54 27.14
CA PRO A 2 -0.76 23.46 28.38
C PRO A 2 0.39 24.49 28.49
N THR A 3 1.00 24.88 27.37
CA THR A 3 2.11 25.86 27.32
C THR A 3 1.71 27.29 27.67
N VAL A 4 0.47 27.69 27.42
CA VAL A 4 -0.04 29.03 27.74
C VAL A 4 -0.33 29.14 29.24
N ILE A 5 -0.81 28.05 29.85
CA ILE A 5 -1.10 27.98 31.28
C ILE A 5 0.20 27.99 32.10
N SER A 6 1.27 27.35 31.62
CA SER A 6 2.59 27.39 32.29
C SER A 6 3.23 28.78 32.23
N ALA A 7 3.11 29.50 31.11
CA ALA A 7 3.70 30.84 30.96
C ALA A 7 3.04 31.88 31.88
N ALA A 8 1.71 31.88 31.97
CA ALA A 8 0.95 32.78 32.84
C ALA A 8 1.20 32.50 34.34
N GLY A 9 1.33 31.22 34.72
CA GLY A 9 1.66 30.82 36.10
C GLY A 9 3.05 31.29 36.52
N VAL A 10 4.07 31.15 35.65
CA VAL A 10 5.45 31.55 35.95
C VAL A 10 5.59 33.07 36.06
N THR A 11 4.91 33.83 35.20
CA THR A 11 4.91 35.30 35.28
C THR A 11 4.22 35.81 36.55
N GLY A 12 3.08 35.22 36.93
CA GLY A 12 2.39 35.56 38.18
C GLY A 12 3.21 35.23 39.43
N MET A 13 3.86 34.07 39.45
CA MET A 13 4.73 33.64 40.56
C MET A 13 5.98 34.53 40.68
N SER A 14 6.55 34.94 39.55
CA SER A 14 7.69 35.88 39.50
C SER A 14 7.35 37.25 40.12
N ALA A 15 6.16 37.78 39.83
CA ALA A 15 5.71 39.06 40.40
C ALA A 15 5.53 38.97 41.92
N LEU A 16 4.96 37.87 42.44
CA LEU A 16 4.81 37.64 43.88
C LEU A 16 6.16 37.54 44.59
N PHE A 17 7.13 36.81 44.02
CA PHE A 17 8.48 36.71 44.58
C PHE A 17 9.24 38.05 44.55
N LEU A 18 9.04 38.90 43.53
CA LEU A 18 9.62 40.24 43.49
C LEU A 18 9.05 41.15 44.59
N ILE A 19 7.74 41.12 44.83
CA ILE A 19 7.09 41.88 45.91
C ILE A 19 7.59 41.40 47.28
N ALA A 20 7.66 40.08 47.48
CA ALA A 20 8.18 39.49 48.70
C ALA A 20 9.65 39.89 48.94
N ALA A 21 10.49 39.86 47.89
CA ALA A 21 11.89 40.26 47.97
C ALA A 21 12.04 41.73 48.44
N GLN A 22 11.27 42.65 47.85
CA GLN A 22 11.26 44.06 48.25
C GLN A 22 10.87 44.26 49.72
N TYR A 23 9.88 43.50 50.19
CA TYR A 23 9.43 43.55 51.59
C TYR A 23 10.49 43.05 52.57
N THR A 24 11.08 41.88 52.34
CA THR A 24 12.17 41.35 53.19
C THR A 24 13.44 42.18 53.15
N PHE A 25 13.75 42.81 52.02
CA PHE A 25 14.90 43.71 51.95
C PHE A 25 14.72 44.90 52.89
N LYS A 26 13.54 45.53 52.88
CA LYS A 26 13.20 46.63 53.79
C LYS A 26 13.27 46.25 55.26
N ASN A 27 12.85 45.03 55.64
CA ASN A 27 12.77 44.62 57.04
C ASN A 27 14.05 43.99 57.61
N THR A 28 14.85 43.31 56.78
CA THR A 28 15.94 42.45 57.27
C THR A 28 17.30 42.73 56.62
N GLY A 29 17.37 43.59 55.61
CA GLY A 29 18.61 43.94 54.90
C GLY A 29 19.24 42.81 54.06
N SER A 30 18.62 41.63 54.04
CA SER A 30 19.11 40.45 53.31
C SER A 30 18.34 40.23 51.99
N TRP A 31 19.07 40.03 50.90
CA TRP A 31 18.52 39.82 49.55
C TRP A 31 18.53 38.35 49.12
N TYR A 32 19.47 37.57 49.63
CA TYR A 32 19.81 36.25 49.12
C TYR A 32 18.68 35.18 49.20
N PRO A 33 17.83 35.12 50.25
CA PRO A 33 16.90 33.99 50.39
C PRO A 33 15.75 33.96 49.37
N ILE A 34 15.47 35.07 48.67
CA ILE A 34 14.33 35.16 47.73
C ILE A 34 14.77 35.34 46.27
N VAL A 35 15.95 35.93 46.06
CA VAL A 35 16.48 36.14 44.72
C VAL A 35 16.87 34.81 44.05
N ILE A 36 17.41 33.85 44.80
CA ILE A 36 17.80 32.53 44.25
C ILE A 36 16.61 31.77 43.64
N PRO A 37 15.48 31.55 44.36
CA PRO A 37 14.30 30.91 43.78
C PRO A 37 13.77 31.61 42.51
N LEU A 38 13.81 32.95 42.49
CA LEU A 38 13.35 33.76 41.35
C LEU A 38 14.18 33.51 40.08
N PHE A 39 15.49 33.30 40.22
CA PHE A 39 16.37 32.97 39.10
C PHE A 39 16.27 31.51 38.65
N LEU A 40 15.85 30.60 39.53
CA LEU A 40 15.74 29.17 39.22
C LEU A 40 14.39 28.78 38.59
N GLN A 41 13.29 29.47 38.91
CA GLN A 41 11.95 29.07 38.43
C GLN A 41 11.78 29.18 36.91
N THR A 42 12.34 30.20 36.26
CA THR A 42 12.23 30.43 34.81
C THR A 42 12.97 29.38 33.99
N PRO A 43 14.26 29.08 34.26
CA PRO A 43 14.94 27.98 33.58
C PRO A 43 14.29 26.64 33.89
N LEU A 44 13.83 26.39 35.12
CA LEU A 44 13.14 25.13 35.46
C LEU A 44 11.83 24.96 34.68
N ALA A 45 11.02 26.02 34.58
CA ALA A 45 9.80 26.01 33.79
C ALA A 45 10.09 25.82 32.29
N PHE A 46 11.14 26.46 31.77
CA PHE A 46 11.58 26.27 30.39
C PHE A 46 12.03 24.84 30.13
N PHE A 47 12.89 24.27 30.98
CA PHE A 47 13.32 22.87 30.89
C PHE A 47 12.14 21.89 30.98
N GLY A 48 11.18 22.15 31.88
CA GLY A 48 9.96 21.36 31.98
C GLY A 48 9.12 21.42 30.69
N ALA A 49 8.93 22.61 30.12
CA ALA A 49 8.19 22.79 28.88
C ALA A 49 8.87 22.07 27.71
N VAL A 50 10.20 22.21 27.57
CA VAL A 50 11.00 21.52 26.56
C VAL A 50 10.91 20.00 26.75
N ALA A 51 11.02 19.50 27.98
CA ALA A 51 10.94 18.07 28.27
C ALA A 51 9.56 17.48 27.91
N ILE A 52 8.47 18.20 28.18
CA ILE A 52 7.11 17.78 27.82
C ILE A 52 6.95 17.73 26.30
N GLU A 53 7.37 18.78 25.59
CA GLU A 53 7.27 18.83 24.12
C GLU A 53 8.14 17.75 23.48
N TYR A 54 9.36 17.57 23.98
CA TYR A 54 10.26 16.51 23.54
C TYR A 54 9.66 15.12 23.78
N SER A 55 9.04 14.87 24.95
CA SER A 55 8.38 13.60 25.23
C SER A 55 7.23 13.31 24.25
N LYS A 56 6.45 14.34 23.90
CA LYS A 56 5.36 14.22 22.93
C LYS A 56 5.89 13.90 21.53
N LEU A 57 6.89 14.65 21.05
CA LEU A 57 7.53 14.41 19.76
C LEU A 57 8.17 13.01 19.72
N PHE A 58 8.86 12.61 20.79
CA PHE A 58 9.49 11.30 20.90
C PHE A 58 8.47 10.16 20.81
N LYS A 59 7.31 10.29 21.47
CA LYS A 59 6.20 9.33 21.35
C LYS A 59 5.67 9.25 19.93
N GLN A 60 5.44 10.38 19.26
CA GLN A 60 4.99 10.41 17.88
C GLN A 60 5.99 9.75 16.92
N THR A 61 7.29 10.01 17.11
CA THR A 61 8.35 9.36 16.34
C THR A 61 8.37 7.85 16.57
N LEU A 62 8.23 7.39 17.82
CA LEU A 62 8.16 5.97 18.13
C LEU A 62 6.94 5.28 17.50
N GLU A 63 5.77 5.92 17.53
CA GLU A 63 4.56 5.41 16.87
C GLU A 63 4.76 5.32 15.35
N LYS A 64 5.34 6.35 14.75
CA LYS A 64 5.66 6.37 13.31
C LYS A 64 6.62 5.25 12.93
N LEU A 65 7.71 5.07 13.68
CA LEU A 65 8.69 4.00 13.44
C LEU A 65 8.07 2.60 13.56
N ARG A 66 7.13 2.41 14.50
CA ARG A 66 6.39 1.16 14.62
C ARG A 66 5.51 0.91 13.38
N MET A 67 4.76 1.92 12.93
CA MET A 67 3.94 1.81 11.72
C MET A 67 4.78 1.52 10.47
N GLU A 68 5.92 2.20 10.30
CA GLU A 68 6.83 1.96 9.17
C GLU A 68 7.36 0.53 9.18
N LYS A 69 7.68 -0.01 10.36
CA LYS A 69 8.11 -1.41 10.50
C LYS A 69 6.99 -2.41 10.17
N ASP A 70 5.78 -2.15 10.63
CA ASP A 70 4.63 -3.02 10.32
C ASP A 70 4.32 -3.02 8.82
N LEU A 71 4.42 -1.85 8.16
CA LEU A 71 4.25 -1.70 6.72
C LEU A 71 5.39 -2.38 5.94
N SER A 72 6.63 -2.31 6.41
CA SER A 72 7.74 -3.03 5.77
C SER A 72 7.57 -4.54 5.87
N MET A 73 7.10 -5.06 7.01
CA MET A 73 6.79 -6.49 7.14
C MET A 73 5.65 -6.91 6.20
N ALA A 74 4.60 -6.10 6.07
CA ALA A 74 3.52 -6.37 5.12
C ALA A 74 4.01 -6.39 3.66
N ARG A 75 4.96 -5.50 3.31
CA ARG A 75 5.64 -5.49 2.01
C ARG A 75 6.38 -6.79 1.73
N ASP A 76 7.15 -7.26 2.70
CA ASP A 76 7.96 -8.47 2.54
C ASP A 76 7.04 -9.68 2.31
N VAL A 77 5.95 -9.78 3.06
CA VAL A 77 4.93 -10.80 2.86
C VAL A 77 4.31 -10.70 1.45
N GLN A 78 3.88 -9.50 1.02
CA GLN A 78 3.32 -9.32 -0.32
C GLN A 78 4.31 -9.70 -1.42
N THR A 79 5.57 -9.27 -1.29
CA THR A 79 6.62 -9.54 -2.28
C THR A 79 6.90 -11.04 -2.36
N SER A 80 6.87 -11.74 -1.23
CA SER A 80 7.03 -13.20 -1.18
C SER A 80 5.88 -13.98 -1.86
N MET A 81 4.73 -13.35 -2.08
CA MET A 81 3.62 -13.96 -2.82
C MET A 81 3.78 -13.86 -4.34
N LEU A 82 4.64 -12.97 -4.85
CA LEU A 82 4.89 -12.86 -6.28
C LEU A 82 5.83 -13.99 -6.74
N PRO A 83 5.67 -14.50 -7.97
CA PRO A 83 6.58 -15.51 -8.50
C PRO A 83 8.05 -15.03 -8.48
N ALA A 84 8.92 -15.81 -7.84
CA ALA A 84 10.36 -15.52 -7.79
C ALA A 84 11.08 -15.87 -9.10
N THR A 85 10.56 -16.85 -9.83
CA THR A 85 11.12 -17.34 -11.09
C THR A 85 10.01 -17.42 -12.13
N CYS A 86 10.37 -17.23 -13.39
CA CYS A 86 9.48 -17.53 -14.50
C CYS A 86 9.51 -19.05 -14.77
N PRO A 87 8.37 -19.69 -15.07
CA PRO A 87 8.35 -21.09 -15.46
C PRO A 87 9.05 -21.29 -16.81
N GLU A 88 9.60 -22.48 -17.02
CA GLU A 88 10.18 -22.89 -18.31
C GLU A 88 9.08 -23.51 -19.17
N VAL A 89 8.89 -22.97 -20.38
CA VAL A 89 7.92 -23.49 -21.36
C VAL A 89 8.64 -23.70 -22.67
N GLU A 90 8.52 -24.90 -23.25
CA GLU A 90 9.22 -25.23 -24.49
C GLU A 90 8.85 -24.26 -25.62
N GLY A 91 9.87 -23.68 -26.27
CA GLY A 91 9.67 -22.72 -27.36
C GLY A 91 9.35 -21.30 -26.93
N TYR A 92 9.25 -21.00 -25.63
CA TYR A 92 8.95 -19.67 -25.11
C TYR A 92 10.00 -19.20 -24.11
N GLN A 93 10.39 -17.93 -24.21
CA GLN A 93 11.20 -17.25 -23.21
C GLN A 93 10.32 -16.28 -22.43
N ILE A 94 10.18 -16.53 -21.13
CA ILE A 94 9.32 -15.74 -20.24
C ILE A 94 10.20 -14.90 -19.31
N ALA A 95 9.85 -13.63 -19.18
CA ALA A 95 10.49 -12.71 -18.24
C ALA A 95 9.43 -11.82 -17.60
N ALA A 96 9.58 -11.57 -16.31
CA ALA A 96 8.71 -10.66 -15.55
C ALA A 96 9.52 -9.85 -14.54
N SER A 97 9.04 -8.65 -14.24
CA SER A 97 9.59 -7.78 -13.22
C SER A 97 8.49 -6.92 -12.63
N SER A 98 8.52 -6.73 -11.32
CA SER A 98 7.64 -5.80 -10.61
C SER A 98 8.47 -4.99 -9.62
N THR A 99 8.42 -3.67 -9.76
CA THR A 99 9.09 -2.73 -8.85
C THR A 99 8.04 -1.89 -8.13
N PRO A 100 7.80 -2.13 -6.83
CA PRO A 100 6.81 -1.37 -6.08
C PRO A 100 7.22 0.11 -5.95
N ALA A 101 6.28 1.02 -6.22
CA ALA A 101 6.50 2.46 -6.08
C ALA A 101 6.40 2.98 -4.64
N ARG A 102 5.78 2.22 -3.72
CA ARG A 102 5.58 2.55 -2.30
C ARG A 102 5.86 1.32 -1.43
N GLU A 103 5.67 1.46 -0.11
CA GLU A 103 5.82 0.38 0.87
C GLU A 103 4.93 -0.82 0.54
N VAL A 104 3.66 -0.62 0.17
CA VAL A 104 2.75 -1.72 -0.23
C VAL A 104 2.06 -1.36 -1.55
N GLY A 105 2.13 -2.27 -2.52
CA GLY A 105 1.59 -2.07 -3.88
C GLY A 105 0.19 -2.68 -4.07
N GLY A 106 -0.50 -2.28 -5.13
CA GLY A 106 -1.69 -2.99 -5.63
C GLY A 106 -1.37 -3.90 -6.81
N ASP A 107 -0.30 -3.57 -7.54
CA ASP A 107 0.17 -4.22 -8.74
C ASP A 107 0.76 -5.61 -8.45
N PHE A 108 0.36 -6.61 -9.23
CA PHE A 108 0.86 -7.97 -9.10
C PHE A 108 0.84 -8.70 -10.43
N PHE A 109 1.65 -9.76 -10.50
CA PHE A 109 1.56 -10.74 -11.56
C PHE A 109 1.65 -12.14 -10.98
N ASP A 110 1.17 -13.12 -11.72
CA ASP A 110 1.25 -14.52 -11.33
C ASP A 110 1.38 -15.44 -12.55
N PHE A 111 2.04 -16.57 -12.34
CA PHE A 111 2.11 -17.67 -13.29
C PHE A 111 1.38 -18.88 -12.70
N ILE A 112 0.49 -19.48 -13.49
CA ILE A 112 -0.36 -20.59 -13.08
C ILE A 112 -0.18 -21.71 -14.09
N GLU A 113 0.46 -22.81 -13.70
CA GLU A 113 0.59 -24.01 -14.53
C GLU A 113 -0.77 -24.71 -14.59
N ILE A 114 -1.26 -25.00 -15.80
CA ILE A 114 -2.59 -25.57 -16.04
C ILE A 114 -2.44 -26.89 -16.81
N GLY A 115 -2.22 -27.98 -16.09
CA GLY A 115 -1.83 -29.26 -16.70
C GLY A 115 -0.38 -29.21 -17.17
N GLU A 116 -0.05 -29.94 -18.23
CA GLU A 116 1.33 -30.08 -18.72
C GLU A 116 1.74 -28.99 -19.73
N ASP A 117 0.84 -28.60 -20.65
CA ASP A 117 1.21 -27.74 -21.80
C ASP A 117 0.62 -26.32 -21.78
N ARG A 118 -0.14 -25.98 -20.73
CA ARG A 118 -0.78 -24.66 -20.62
C ARG A 118 -0.24 -23.86 -19.46
N LEU A 119 -0.02 -22.58 -19.71
CA LEU A 119 0.44 -21.62 -18.72
C LEU A 119 -0.47 -20.38 -18.69
N GLY A 120 -1.06 -20.13 -17.53
CA GLY A 120 -1.81 -18.94 -17.21
C GLY A 120 -0.91 -17.78 -16.74
N PHE A 121 -1.17 -16.58 -17.24
CA PHE A 121 -0.56 -15.32 -16.88
C PHE A 121 -1.62 -14.41 -16.29
N VAL A 122 -1.37 -13.90 -15.09
CA VAL A 122 -2.19 -12.87 -14.46
C VAL A 122 -1.35 -11.60 -14.35
N VAL A 123 -1.91 -10.46 -14.76
CA VAL A 123 -1.34 -9.13 -14.49
C VAL A 123 -2.45 -8.23 -13.97
N GLY A 124 -2.35 -7.85 -12.70
CA GLY A 124 -3.39 -7.09 -12.02
C GLY A 124 -2.85 -5.80 -11.40
N ASP A 125 -3.71 -4.79 -11.32
CA ASP A 125 -3.53 -3.56 -10.55
C ASP A 125 -4.79 -3.32 -9.69
N VAL A 126 -4.57 -3.21 -8.38
CA VAL A 126 -5.63 -2.99 -7.41
C VAL A 126 -5.69 -1.53 -7.02
N THR A 127 -6.90 -0.99 -6.93
CA THR A 127 -7.09 0.36 -6.39
C THR A 127 -6.67 0.47 -4.93
N GLY A 128 -5.69 1.33 -4.69
CA GLY A 128 -5.22 1.68 -3.35
C GLY A 128 -3.89 1.02 -3.03
N LYS A 129 -2.89 1.86 -2.72
CA LYS A 129 -1.52 1.44 -2.36
C LYS A 129 -1.38 1.37 -0.84
N SER A 130 -2.14 0.47 -0.24
CA SER A 130 -2.23 0.27 1.21
C SER A 130 -2.39 -1.22 1.53
N VAL A 131 -2.38 -1.56 2.82
CA VAL A 131 -2.61 -2.94 3.29
C VAL A 131 -3.91 -3.52 2.74
N SER A 132 -4.99 -2.73 2.63
CA SER A 132 -6.26 -3.20 2.04
C SER A 132 -6.12 -3.58 0.57
N GLY A 133 -5.31 -2.86 -0.20
CA GLY A 133 -5.03 -3.19 -1.60
C GLY A 133 -4.27 -4.50 -1.74
N ALA A 134 -3.27 -4.73 -0.88
CA ALA A 134 -2.53 -6.00 -0.84
C ALA A 134 -3.41 -7.21 -0.46
N LEU A 135 -4.39 -7.01 0.43
CA LEU A 135 -5.36 -8.07 0.75
C LEU A 135 -6.25 -8.42 -0.45
N VAL A 136 -6.74 -7.39 -1.17
CA VAL A 136 -7.52 -7.59 -2.40
C VAL A 136 -6.68 -8.24 -3.51
N MET A 137 -5.42 -7.86 -3.64
CA MET A 137 -4.44 -8.50 -4.53
C MET A 137 -4.31 -9.99 -4.21
N SER A 138 -4.07 -10.32 -2.93
CA SER A 138 -3.92 -11.71 -2.47
C SER A 138 -5.18 -12.54 -2.74
N ALA A 139 -6.36 -11.99 -2.43
CA ALA A 139 -7.64 -12.65 -2.69
C ALA A 139 -7.87 -12.86 -4.20
N SER A 140 -7.59 -11.85 -5.03
CA SER A 140 -7.73 -11.95 -6.49
C SER A 140 -6.82 -13.04 -7.05
N ARG A 141 -5.54 -13.04 -6.66
CA ARG A 141 -4.56 -14.07 -7.05
C ARG A 141 -5.05 -15.47 -6.68
N SER A 142 -5.55 -15.67 -5.46
CA SER A 142 -6.11 -16.95 -5.02
C SER A 142 -7.33 -17.37 -5.83
N ILE A 143 -8.24 -16.44 -6.15
CA ILE A 143 -9.42 -16.73 -6.98
C ILE A 143 -9.00 -17.24 -8.35
N PHE A 144 -8.03 -16.59 -9.00
CA PHE A 144 -7.55 -17.01 -10.32
C PHE A 144 -6.85 -18.36 -10.28
N ARG A 145 -6.02 -18.65 -9.26
CA ARG A 145 -5.41 -19.98 -9.10
C ARG A 145 -6.47 -21.09 -9.00
N VAL A 146 -7.44 -20.92 -8.12
CA VAL A 146 -8.52 -21.91 -7.94
C VAL A 146 -9.37 -22.07 -9.19
N LEU A 147 -9.73 -20.97 -9.87
CA LEU A 147 -10.54 -21.06 -11.09
C LEU A 147 -9.76 -21.64 -12.28
N SER A 148 -8.44 -21.49 -12.31
CA SER A 148 -7.59 -22.05 -13.38
C SER A 148 -7.40 -23.56 -13.24
N GLU A 149 -7.64 -24.13 -12.05
CA GLU A 149 -7.67 -25.59 -11.85
C GLU A 149 -8.94 -26.23 -12.43
N GLU A 150 -9.99 -25.44 -12.67
CA GLU A 150 -11.22 -25.90 -13.32
C GLU A 150 -11.04 -25.88 -14.86
N GLU A 151 -11.67 -26.82 -15.57
CA GLU A 151 -11.71 -26.83 -17.04
C GLU A 151 -12.68 -25.76 -17.58
N LEU A 152 -12.28 -24.49 -17.47
CA LEU A 152 -13.06 -23.34 -17.91
C LEU A 152 -12.35 -22.56 -19.01
N SER A 153 -13.13 -21.85 -19.83
CA SER A 153 -12.62 -20.86 -20.76
C SER A 153 -12.08 -19.62 -20.04
N VAL A 154 -11.23 -18.83 -20.71
CA VAL A 154 -10.64 -17.61 -20.13
C VAL A 154 -11.74 -16.60 -19.79
N GLY A 155 -12.74 -16.46 -20.67
CA GLY A 155 -13.89 -15.59 -20.43
C GLY A 155 -14.72 -16.02 -19.20
N GLU A 156 -15.01 -17.31 -19.06
CA GLU A 156 -15.76 -17.83 -17.90
C GLU A 156 -15.02 -17.63 -16.58
N ILE A 157 -13.70 -17.83 -16.57
CA ILE A 157 -12.85 -17.56 -15.41
C ILE A 157 -13.00 -16.08 -15.01
N MET A 158 -12.92 -15.16 -15.97
CA MET A 158 -13.05 -13.72 -15.71
C MET A 158 -14.43 -13.35 -15.17
N VAL A 159 -15.51 -13.89 -15.74
CA VAL A 159 -16.88 -13.65 -15.26
C VAL A 159 -17.08 -14.18 -13.84
N ARG A 160 -16.62 -15.40 -13.54
CA ARG A 160 -16.72 -15.99 -12.20
C ARG A 160 -15.85 -15.23 -11.20
N ALA A 161 -14.64 -14.84 -11.59
CA ALA A 161 -13.74 -14.04 -10.77
C ALA A 161 -14.37 -12.67 -10.44
N ASN A 162 -14.97 -12.01 -11.44
CA ASN A 162 -15.67 -10.74 -11.23
C ASN A 162 -16.83 -10.87 -10.22
N ARG A 163 -17.64 -11.92 -10.33
CA ARG A 163 -18.76 -12.16 -9.41
C ARG A 163 -18.27 -12.42 -7.97
N ARG A 164 -17.16 -13.12 -7.80
CA ARG A 164 -16.52 -13.32 -6.48
C ARG A 164 -15.94 -12.00 -5.95
N ALA A 165 -15.16 -11.31 -6.77
CA ALA A 165 -14.60 -10.00 -6.47
C ALA A 165 -15.68 -8.99 -6.05
N LYS A 166 -16.83 -8.97 -6.73
CA LYS A 166 -17.95 -8.08 -6.39
C LYS A 166 -18.53 -8.32 -4.99
N LYS A 167 -18.51 -9.57 -4.53
CA LYS A 167 -19.02 -9.95 -3.19
C LYS A 167 -17.99 -9.67 -2.10
N ASP A 168 -16.72 -9.92 -2.37
CA ASP A 168 -15.66 -9.89 -1.36
C ASP A 168 -14.97 -8.52 -1.24
N ILE A 169 -14.93 -7.74 -2.33
CA ILE A 169 -14.28 -6.44 -2.37
C ILE A 169 -15.25 -5.35 -1.91
N LYS A 170 -14.82 -4.53 -0.93
CA LYS A 170 -15.59 -3.41 -0.41
C LYS A 170 -15.95 -2.42 -1.53
N SER A 171 -17.16 -1.85 -1.44
CA SER A 171 -17.60 -0.77 -2.32
C SER A 171 -16.55 0.35 -2.43
N GLY A 172 -16.14 0.67 -3.66
CA GLY A 172 -15.12 1.68 -3.99
C GLY A 172 -13.72 1.13 -4.29
N MET A 173 -13.48 -0.17 -4.14
CA MET A 173 -12.25 -0.83 -4.62
C MET A 173 -12.55 -1.68 -5.87
N PHE A 174 -11.57 -1.80 -6.76
CA PHE A 174 -11.63 -2.63 -7.96
C PHE A 174 -10.25 -3.16 -8.35
N VAL A 175 -10.23 -4.13 -9.25
CA VAL A 175 -9.01 -4.75 -9.77
C VAL A 175 -9.01 -4.68 -11.29
N ALA A 176 -8.12 -3.85 -11.84
CA ALA A 176 -7.83 -3.87 -13.27
C ALA A 176 -6.96 -5.09 -13.56
N LEU A 177 -7.44 -6.03 -14.37
CA LEU A 177 -6.76 -7.32 -14.54
C LEU A 177 -6.76 -7.80 -15.98
N LEU A 178 -5.62 -8.31 -16.41
CA LEU A 178 -5.45 -9.08 -17.63
C LEU A 178 -5.17 -10.54 -17.25
N TYR A 179 -5.93 -11.46 -17.82
CA TYR A 179 -5.69 -12.89 -17.71
C TYR A 179 -5.46 -13.46 -19.10
N ALA A 180 -4.40 -14.25 -19.26
CA ALA A 180 -4.06 -14.91 -20.51
C ALA A 180 -3.63 -16.35 -20.26
N VAL A 181 -3.94 -17.24 -21.19
CA VAL A 181 -3.53 -18.65 -21.16
C VAL A 181 -2.80 -18.94 -22.46
N LEU A 182 -1.54 -19.35 -22.34
CA LEU A 182 -0.74 -19.86 -23.43
C LEU A 182 -0.88 -21.37 -23.48
N ASN A 183 -1.17 -21.92 -24.65
CA ASN A 183 -1.02 -23.34 -24.94
C ASN A 183 0.25 -23.51 -25.80
N ALA A 184 1.25 -24.20 -25.26
CA ALA A 184 2.53 -24.41 -25.91
C ALA A 184 2.44 -25.37 -27.11
N GLU A 185 1.59 -26.40 -27.02
CA GLU A 185 1.37 -27.39 -28.09
C GLU A 185 0.74 -26.72 -29.33
N ASP A 186 -0.36 -26.00 -29.12
CA ASP A 186 -1.10 -25.32 -30.19
C ASP A 186 -0.48 -23.98 -30.62
N ARG A 187 0.51 -23.50 -29.87
CA ARG A 187 1.08 -22.15 -29.98
C ARG A 187 0.02 -21.05 -29.98
N THR A 188 -1.02 -21.22 -29.18
CA THR A 188 -2.14 -20.28 -29.11
C THR A 188 -2.10 -19.51 -27.79
N LEU A 189 -2.41 -18.22 -27.86
CA LEU A 189 -2.59 -17.37 -26.69
C LEU A 189 -4.04 -16.90 -26.64
N VAL A 190 -4.73 -17.23 -25.57
CA VAL A 190 -6.11 -16.79 -25.31
C VAL A 190 -6.08 -15.80 -24.16
N LEU A 191 -6.64 -14.61 -24.32
CA LEU A 191 -6.58 -13.57 -23.30
C LEU A 191 -7.89 -12.82 -23.14
N CYS A 192 -8.10 -12.27 -21.94
CA CYS A 192 -9.24 -11.43 -21.61
C CYS A 192 -8.79 -10.29 -20.71
N ASN A 193 -9.33 -9.09 -20.94
CA ASN A 193 -8.92 -7.88 -20.26
C ASN A 193 -10.11 -7.23 -19.54
N ALA A 194 -10.01 -7.14 -18.21
CA ALA A 194 -10.91 -6.40 -17.34
C ALA A 194 -10.26 -5.09 -16.88
N GLY A 195 -10.14 -4.12 -17.80
CA GLY A 195 -9.75 -2.75 -17.48
C GLY A 195 -8.26 -2.51 -17.22
N GLN A 196 -7.40 -3.49 -17.51
CA GLN A 196 -5.95 -3.36 -17.49
C GLN A 196 -5.44 -2.71 -18.80
N THR A 197 -4.22 -2.16 -18.74
CA THR A 197 -3.52 -1.62 -19.91
C THR A 197 -3.40 -2.67 -21.02
N GLN A 198 -3.63 -2.26 -22.27
CA GLN A 198 -3.61 -3.17 -23.42
C GLN A 198 -2.21 -3.76 -23.64
N PRO A 199 -2.11 -5.08 -23.87
CA PRO A 199 -0.84 -5.71 -24.26
C PRO A 199 -0.35 -5.19 -25.60
N ILE A 200 0.96 -5.24 -25.81
CA ILE A 200 1.61 -4.90 -27.08
C ILE A 200 2.14 -6.18 -27.70
N HIS A 201 1.80 -6.42 -28.97
CA HIS A 201 2.43 -7.43 -29.80
C HIS A 201 3.49 -6.77 -30.68
N LEU A 202 4.73 -7.25 -30.57
CA LEU A 202 5.85 -6.84 -31.41
C LEU A 202 6.19 -7.97 -32.37
N ALA A 203 5.95 -7.76 -33.67
CA ALA A 203 6.24 -8.77 -34.67
C ALA A 203 7.75 -8.88 -34.92
N ALA A 204 8.33 -10.05 -34.66
CA ALA A 204 9.78 -10.27 -34.80
C ALA A 204 10.32 -10.00 -36.21
N GLY A 205 9.53 -10.30 -37.25
CA GLY A 205 9.95 -10.15 -38.64
C GLY A 205 9.93 -8.70 -39.15
N THR A 206 8.96 -7.90 -38.74
CA THR A 206 8.78 -6.52 -39.25
C THR A 206 9.22 -5.45 -38.25
N GLY A 207 9.35 -5.79 -36.97
CA GLY A 207 9.59 -4.84 -35.88
C GLY A 207 8.37 -3.94 -35.59
N GLU A 208 7.21 -4.25 -36.16
CA GLU A 208 6.00 -3.45 -35.96
C GLU A 208 5.36 -3.77 -34.60
N ALA A 209 5.09 -2.73 -33.82
CA ALA A 209 4.39 -2.82 -32.54
C ALA A 209 2.92 -2.45 -32.71
N LYS A 210 2.02 -3.31 -32.24
CA LYS A 210 0.56 -3.06 -32.23
C LYS A 210 -0.02 -3.34 -30.87
N PHE A 211 -0.99 -2.53 -30.46
CA PHE A 211 -1.83 -2.89 -29.33
C PHE A 211 -2.71 -4.08 -29.68
N LEU A 212 -2.78 -5.04 -28.76
CA LEU A 212 -3.70 -6.16 -28.87
C LEU A 212 -5.08 -5.71 -28.40
N GLU A 213 -6.00 -5.60 -29.34
CA GLU A 213 -7.39 -5.31 -29.03
C GLU A 213 -8.07 -6.55 -28.46
N THR A 214 -8.69 -6.39 -27.29
CA THR A 214 -9.55 -7.42 -26.69
C THR A 214 -11.01 -7.13 -27.00
N VAL A 215 -11.79 -8.20 -27.17
CA VAL A 215 -13.26 -8.14 -27.27
C VAL A 215 -13.92 -8.16 -25.89
N GLY A 216 -15.23 -7.88 -25.85
CA GLY A 216 -16.02 -7.86 -24.62
C GLY A 216 -15.88 -6.58 -23.78
N ASP A 217 -16.52 -6.60 -22.62
CA ASP A 217 -16.48 -5.52 -21.64
C ASP A 217 -15.09 -5.38 -21.01
N LYS A 218 -14.67 -4.13 -20.80
CA LYS A 218 -13.33 -3.79 -20.26
C LYS A 218 -13.40 -3.09 -18.92
N PHE A 219 -14.47 -3.33 -18.16
CA PHE A 219 -14.58 -2.79 -16.81
C PHE A 219 -13.67 -3.56 -15.85
N PRO A 220 -12.97 -2.88 -14.93
CA PRO A 220 -12.28 -3.55 -13.84
C PRO A 220 -13.18 -4.47 -13.02
N LEU A 221 -12.60 -5.55 -12.53
CA LEU A 221 -13.29 -6.54 -11.71
C LEU A 221 -13.81 -5.89 -10.42
N GLY A 222 -15.02 -6.28 -10.00
CA GLY A 222 -15.69 -5.79 -8.79
C GLY A 222 -16.52 -4.52 -8.98
N ILE A 223 -16.51 -3.90 -10.17
CA ILE A 223 -17.34 -2.72 -10.46
C ILE A 223 -18.75 -3.13 -10.86
N ILE A 224 -18.91 -3.81 -11.99
CA ILE A 224 -20.20 -4.21 -12.57
C ILE A 224 -20.33 -5.72 -12.42
N GLU A 225 -21.42 -6.22 -11.82
CA GLU A 225 -21.59 -7.67 -11.57
C GLU A 225 -21.79 -8.47 -12.86
N ASP A 226 -22.62 -7.95 -13.77
CA ASP A 226 -23.04 -8.62 -15.01
C ASP A 226 -22.23 -8.16 -16.23
N ALA A 227 -20.94 -7.87 -16.06
CA ALA A 227 -20.04 -7.54 -17.17
C ALA A 227 -19.78 -8.77 -18.05
N ASP A 228 -19.86 -8.59 -19.38
CA ASP A 228 -19.63 -9.66 -20.37
C ASP A 228 -18.16 -9.70 -20.80
N TYR A 229 -17.37 -10.50 -20.07
CA TYR A 229 -15.96 -10.71 -20.40
C TYR A 229 -15.81 -11.80 -21.45
N GLN A 230 -15.27 -11.40 -22.61
CA GLN A 230 -15.05 -12.30 -23.75
C GLN A 230 -13.56 -12.56 -23.95
N GLU A 231 -13.24 -13.75 -24.46
CA GLU A 231 -11.87 -14.13 -24.75
C GLU A 231 -11.46 -13.75 -26.18
N THR A 232 -10.20 -13.35 -26.32
CA THR A 232 -9.57 -13.02 -27.59
C THR A 232 -8.46 -14.03 -27.84
N ARG A 233 -8.52 -14.71 -28.99
CA ARG A 233 -7.53 -15.73 -29.38
C ARG A 233 -6.52 -15.17 -30.37
N LEU A 234 -5.26 -15.48 -30.13
CA LEU A 234 -4.11 -15.14 -30.98
C LEU A 234 -3.36 -16.42 -31.37
N GLN A 235 -2.85 -16.44 -32.60
CA GLN A 235 -2.02 -17.49 -33.21
C GLN A 235 -0.79 -16.86 -33.85
#